data_AF-A0A1I5CGT9-F1
#
_entry.id   AF-A0A1I5CGT9-F1
#
_cell.length_a   1.000
_cell.length_b   1.000
_cell.length_c   1.000
_cell.angle_alpha   90.00
_cell.angle_beta   90.00
_cell.angle_gamma   90.00
#
_symmetry.space_group_name_H-M   'P 1'
#
loop_
_entity.id
_entity.type
_entity.pdbx_description
1 polymer ?
#
loop_
_entity_poly.entity_id
_entity_poly.type
_entity_poly.pdbx_seq_one_letter_code
_entity_poly.pdbx_strand_id
1 'polypeptide(L)'
;MKKIHLFIFSLLLSFPAVSQAQSFNENQSVTEQVLSELNRERSLLSRNLDYRIKEIDSKISTLDESIKNSNSSAEKVEKLLERVKYLEEKQEELDKNIVSVYKYNYSSAVLNLASMEREIKPLNLFNSSREFYSTLDQVSNPMNYDGYKEWFGTFKKYVDEEKKGDARLDALSHILTVTGDLTSGTPFTGMLAGSLFDGIGSFINNLKRRDQDLRERSTEMLKLTTTVAQFTHDKDLIETEWESINKSLNELKELQNKALKENLTVMLEIDLKEFEKNFTGETDAKKRTQYILDISKIAENKIVEEKAKNPENWKQDYHDQMIAVQNLKIRFGTITFRILENLNKYEHLIEKYKEDKYLKDRMAQLKLKLDLVRNSFENTFNPQEYIKASNEMYVVE
;
A
#
# COMPACT_ATOMS: atom_id res chain seq x y z
N MET A 1 21.59 -28.23 74.69
CA MET A 1 20.70 -27.09 74.36
C MET A 1 21.52 -26.00 73.70
N LYS A 2 21.26 -25.72 72.41
CA LYS A 2 21.32 -24.44 71.69
C LYS A 2 21.33 -24.75 70.19
N LYS A 3 20.15 -24.66 69.56
CA LYS A 3 19.98 -24.71 68.11
C LYS A 3 20.27 -23.32 67.56
N ILE A 4 21.25 -23.20 66.67
CA ILE A 4 21.48 -22.00 65.87
C ILE A 4 20.81 -22.26 64.52
N HIS A 5 19.70 -21.58 64.29
CA HIS A 5 19.05 -21.53 62.98
C HIS A 5 19.76 -20.48 62.14
N LEU A 6 20.49 -20.91 61.11
CA LEU A 6 21.05 -20.02 60.09
C LEU A 6 19.93 -19.72 59.08
N PHE A 7 19.30 -18.56 59.21
CA PHE A 7 18.39 -18.01 58.21
C PHE A 7 19.24 -17.45 57.06
N ILE A 8 19.22 -18.12 55.90
CA ILE A 8 19.74 -17.54 54.65
C ILE A 8 18.61 -16.70 54.06
N PHE A 9 18.76 -15.38 54.16
CA PHE A 9 17.87 -14.39 53.59
C PHE A 9 18.15 -14.33 52.08
N SER A 10 17.29 -14.93 51.25
CA SER A 10 17.32 -14.76 49.80
C SER A 10 16.83 -13.35 49.47
N LEU A 11 17.74 -12.45 49.13
CA LEU A 11 17.41 -11.13 48.60
C LEU A 11 16.89 -11.31 47.15
N LEU A 12 15.59 -11.56 47.01
CA LEU A 12 14.86 -11.41 45.76
C LEU A 12 14.88 -9.91 45.40
N LEU A 13 15.78 -9.53 44.49
CA LEU A 13 15.74 -8.24 43.81
C LEU A 13 14.50 -8.21 42.92
N SER A 14 13.38 -7.78 43.52
CA SER A 14 12.18 -7.37 42.81
C SER A 14 12.50 -6.14 41.97
N PHE A 15 12.66 -6.33 40.66
CA PHE A 15 12.53 -5.25 39.69
C PHE A 15 11.16 -4.59 39.87
N PRO A 16 11.06 -3.26 40.01
CA PRO A 16 9.76 -2.60 39.92
C PRO A 16 9.27 -2.76 38.48
N ALA A 17 8.19 -3.53 38.31
CA ALA A 17 7.38 -3.46 37.11
C ALA A 17 6.81 -2.05 37.03
N VAL A 18 7.45 -1.20 36.22
CA VAL A 18 6.92 0.12 35.88
C VAL A 18 5.72 -0.12 34.97
N SER A 19 4.53 -0.21 35.55
CA SER A 19 3.28 -0.04 34.81
C SER A 19 3.16 1.43 34.41
N GLN A 20 3.73 1.79 33.26
CA GLN A 20 3.41 3.06 32.61
C GLN A 20 1.96 2.97 32.12
N ALA A 21 1.09 3.81 32.70
CA ALA A 21 -0.24 4.03 32.17
C ALA A 21 -0.09 4.65 30.76
N GLN A 22 -0.43 3.89 29.73
CA GLN A 22 -0.40 4.35 28.34
C GLN A 22 -1.53 5.35 28.10
N SER A 23 -1.14 6.56 27.66
CA SER A 23 -2.06 7.53 27.07
C SER A 23 -2.39 7.11 25.65
N PHE A 24 -3.57 6.52 25.43
CA PHE A 24 -4.04 6.19 24.09
C PHE A 24 -4.51 7.47 23.38
N ASN A 25 -3.88 7.83 22.26
CA ASN A 25 -4.40 8.85 21.36
C ASN A 25 -5.29 8.15 20.32
N GLU A 26 -6.61 8.36 20.40
CA GLU A 26 -7.61 7.65 19.59
C GLU A 26 -7.46 7.86 18.07
N ASN A 27 -6.72 8.90 17.65
CA ASN A 27 -6.55 9.26 16.24
C ASN A 27 -5.30 8.66 15.56
N GLN A 28 -4.46 7.89 16.27
CA GLN A 28 -3.23 7.30 15.70
C GLN A 28 -3.39 5.80 15.44
N SER A 29 -2.73 5.30 14.38
CA SER A 29 -2.70 3.87 14.12
C SER A 29 -1.92 3.13 15.21
N VAL A 30 -2.25 1.85 15.43
CA VAL A 30 -1.51 0.99 16.39
C VAL A 30 -0.01 1.00 16.09
N THR A 31 0.35 0.94 14.81
CA THR A 31 1.74 0.95 14.34
C THR A 31 2.44 2.27 14.71
N GLU A 32 1.79 3.42 14.48
CA GLU A 32 2.34 4.74 14.84
C GLU A 32 2.56 4.90 16.34
N GLN A 33 1.61 4.43 17.15
CA GLN A 33 1.74 4.47 18.61
C GLN A 33 2.96 3.69 19.08
N VAL A 34 3.15 2.48 18.55
CA VAL A 34 4.30 1.63 18.89
C VAL A 34 5.61 2.23 18.39
N LEU A 35 5.66 2.71 17.15
CA LEU A 35 6.85 3.37 16.60
C LEU A 35 7.25 4.62 17.39
N SER A 36 6.28 5.41 17.84
CA SER A 36 6.52 6.59 18.68
C SER A 36 7.19 6.21 20.00
N GLU A 37 6.69 5.16 20.66
CA GLU A 37 7.24 4.68 21.92
C GLU A 37 8.66 4.12 21.75
N LEU A 38 8.89 3.29 20.73
CA LEU A 38 10.23 2.78 20.40
C LEU A 38 11.23 3.91 20.12
N ASN A 39 10.80 4.93 19.38
CA ASN A 39 11.66 6.06 19.08
C ASN A 39 11.98 6.89 20.33
N ARG A 40 11.02 6.99 21.26
CA ARG A 40 11.22 7.65 22.57
C ARG A 40 12.26 6.90 23.41
N GLU A 41 12.10 5.58 23.56
CA GLU A 41 13.04 4.73 24.29
C GLU A 41 14.45 4.80 23.68
N ARG A 42 14.56 4.67 22.35
CA ARG A 42 15.83 4.79 21.63
C ARG A 42 16.47 6.15 21.82
N SER A 43 15.70 7.23 21.72
CA SER A 43 16.21 8.60 21.87
C SER A 43 16.80 8.84 23.25
N LEU A 44 16.22 8.25 24.30
CA LEU A 44 16.77 8.31 25.66
C LEU A 44 18.08 7.53 25.77
N LEU A 45 18.13 6.32 25.22
CA LEU A 45 19.33 5.48 25.22
C LEU A 45 20.48 6.13 24.44
N SER A 46 20.22 6.64 23.24
CA SER A 46 21.20 7.32 22.39
C SER A 46 21.81 8.54 23.09
N ARG A 47 21.00 9.37 23.76
CA ARG A 47 21.51 10.51 24.55
C ARG A 47 22.42 10.07 25.69
N ASN A 48 22.09 8.95 26.35
CA ASN A 48 22.93 8.41 27.42
C ASN A 48 24.27 7.92 26.89
N LEU A 49 24.26 7.19 25.77
CA LEU A 49 25.47 6.69 25.12
C LEU A 49 26.35 7.85 24.64
N ASP A 50 25.77 8.87 23.99
CA ASP A 50 26.48 10.08 23.55
C ASP A 50 27.16 10.81 24.72
N TYR A 51 26.46 10.91 25.86
CA TYR A 51 27.03 11.51 27.07
C TYR A 51 28.24 10.72 27.58
N ARG A 52 28.12 9.39 27.66
CA ARG A 52 29.21 8.51 28.12
C ARG A 52 30.42 8.54 27.18
N ILE A 53 30.18 8.53 25.87
CA ILE A 53 31.25 8.65 24.86
C ILE A 53 32.00 9.98 25.03
N LYS A 54 31.28 11.10 25.22
CA LYS A 54 31.90 12.41 25.47
C LYS A 54 32.71 12.45 26.76
N GLU A 55 32.22 11.80 27.82
CA GLU A 55 32.95 11.68 29.09
C GLU A 55 34.26 10.91 28.90
N ILE A 56 34.22 9.78 28.19
CA ILE A 56 35.40 8.97 27.88
C ILE A 56 36.39 9.77 27.01
N ASP A 57 35.91 10.50 26.01
CA ASP A 57 36.75 11.37 25.17
C ASP A 57 37.46 12.46 25.97
N SER A 58 36.78 13.05 26.96
CA SER A 58 37.40 14.01 27.88
C SER A 58 38.51 13.37 28.72
N LYS A 59 38.30 12.13 29.20
CA LYS A 59 39.32 11.38 29.98
C LYS A 59 40.52 11.04 29.12
N ILE A 60 40.31 10.57 27.89
CA ILE A 60 41.38 10.29 26.92
C ILE A 60 42.18 11.56 26.61
N SER A 61 41.50 12.69 26.37
CA SER A 61 42.17 13.97 26.07
C SER A 61 43.04 14.44 27.22
N THR A 62 42.54 14.30 28.46
CA THR A 62 43.29 14.65 29.67
C THR A 62 44.51 13.74 29.86
N LEU A 63 44.36 12.44 29.58
CA LEU A 63 45.48 11.49 29.60
C LEU A 63 46.51 11.81 28.53
N ASP A 64 46.08 12.19 27.32
CA ASP A 64 46.98 12.55 26.22
C ASP A 64 47.85 13.76 26.58
N GLU A 65 47.26 14.79 27.20
CA GLU A 65 48.01 15.94 27.74
C GLU A 65 48.98 15.52 28.86
N SER A 66 48.53 14.65 29.76
CA SER A 66 49.32 14.15 30.89
C SER A 66 50.51 13.27 30.47
N ILE A 67 50.34 12.47 29.41
CA ILE A 67 51.40 11.66 28.79
C ILE A 67 52.43 12.57 28.13
N LYS A 68 51.97 13.58 27.39
CA LYS A 68 52.83 14.54 26.69
C LYS A 68 53.72 15.33 27.66
N ASN A 69 53.17 15.69 28.82
CA ASN A 69 53.85 16.51 29.82
C ASN A 69 54.66 15.71 30.86
N SER A 70 54.57 14.37 30.88
CA SER A 70 55.36 13.54 31.79
C SER A 70 56.82 13.41 31.32
N ASN A 71 57.75 13.40 32.28
CA ASN A 71 59.18 13.16 32.03
C ASN A 71 59.63 11.74 32.43
N SER A 72 58.74 10.92 33.02
CA SER A 72 59.04 9.57 33.47
C SER A 72 58.53 8.54 32.45
N SER A 73 59.42 7.71 31.92
CA SER A 73 59.03 6.62 31.01
C SER A 73 58.10 5.60 31.67
N ALA A 74 58.28 5.32 32.96
CA ALA A 74 57.42 4.40 33.70
C ALA A 74 55.98 4.97 33.83
N GLU A 75 55.86 6.26 34.15
CA GLU A 75 54.57 6.94 34.28
C GLU A 75 53.85 7.04 32.92
N LYS A 76 54.59 7.25 31.83
CA LYS A 76 54.03 7.22 30.46
C LYS A 76 53.45 5.86 30.12
N VAL A 77 54.14 4.77 30.47
CA VAL A 77 53.64 3.40 30.21
C VAL A 77 52.34 3.15 30.97
N GLU A 78 52.27 3.51 32.25
CA GLU A 78 51.06 3.35 33.06
C GLU A 78 49.87 4.14 32.48
N LYS A 79 50.08 5.41 32.10
CA LYS A 79 49.04 6.24 31.49
C LYS A 79 48.62 5.75 30.10
N LEU A 80 49.53 5.17 29.32
CA LEU A 80 49.20 4.55 28.04
C LEU A 80 48.32 3.31 28.23
N LEU A 81 48.56 2.49 29.26
CA LEU A 81 47.69 1.37 29.60
C LEU A 81 46.29 1.86 30.01
N GLU A 82 46.21 2.92 30.81
CA GLU A 82 44.91 3.53 31.18
C GLU A 82 44.17 4.10 29.96
N ARG A 83 44.91 4.71 29.03
CA ARG A 83 44.37 5.20 27.75
C ARG A 83 43.81 4.06 26.90
N VAL A 84 44.53 2.94 26.79
CA VAL A 84 44.04 1.75 26.07
C VAL A 84 42.73 1.26 26.68
N LYS A 85 42.64 1.19 28.01
CA LYS A 85 41.40 0.82 28.70
C LYS A 85 40.24 1.76 28.35
N TYR A 86 40.44 3.07 28.36
CA TYR A 86 39.39 4.01 27.96
C TYR A 86 39.02 3.90 26.47
N LEU A 87 39.96 3.55 25.59
CA LEU A 87 39.65 3.28 24.19
C LEU A 87 38.81 2.01 24.03
N GLU A 88 39.09 0.96 24.80
CA GLU A 88 38.26 -0.25 24.85
C GLU A 88 36.85 0.07 25.36
N GLU A 89 36.73 0.82 26.47
CA GLU A 89 35.44 1.28 26.98
C GLU A 89 34.68 2.13 25.94
N LYS A 90 35.37 3.02 25.22
CA LYS A 90 34.77 3.81 24.13
C LYS A 90 34.25 2.90 23.02
N GLN A 91 35.02 1.90 22.61
CA GLN A 91 34.63 0.96 21.57
C GLN A 91 33.39 0.18 22.01
N GLU A 92 33.30 -0.26 23.27
CA GLU A 92 32.12 -0.92 23.81
C GLU A 92 30.87 -0.03 23.76
N GLU A 93 30.98 1.27 24.07
CA GLU A 93 29.85 2.19 24.01
C GLU A 93 29.40 2.49 22.58
N LEU A 94 30.34 2.61 21.64
CA LEU A 94 30.03 2.71 20.21
C LEU A 94 29.31 1.44 19.72
N ASP A 95 29.79 0.28 20.12
CA ASP A 95 29.19 -1.01 19.81
C ASP A 95 27.77 -1.16 20.35
N LYS A 96 27.50 -0.65 21.55
CA LYS A 96 26.14 -0.60 22.13
C LYS A 96 25.23 0.31 21.32
N ASN A 97 25.75 1.45 20.85
CA ASN A 97 24.98 2.38 20.02
C ASN A 97 24.57 1.73 18.68
N ILE A 98 25.51 1.09 17.99
CA ILE A 98 25.25 0.36 16.74
C ILE A 98 24.16 -0.70 16.95
N VAL A 99 24.25 -1.50 18.01
CA VAL A 99 23.23 -2.52 18.33
C VAL A 99 21.88 -1.85 18.59
N SER A 100 21.85 -0.75 19.34
CA SER A 100 20.62 0.00 19.59
C SER A 100 19.96 0.53 18.31
N VAL A 101 20.75 0.99 17.35
CA VAL A 101 20.25 1.46 16.05
C VAL A 101 19.61 0.31 15.27
N TYR A 102 20.29 -0.84 15.19
CA TYR A 102 19.77 -2.01 14.49
C TYR A 102 18.51 -2.59 15.16
N LYS A 103 18.45 -2.64 16.49
CA LYS A 103 17.25 -3.03 17.24
C LYS A 103 16.04 -2.19 16.84
N TYR A 104 16.19 -0.87 16.86
CA TYR A 104 15.12 0.05 16.50
C TYR A 104 14.74 -0.09 15.02
N ASN A 105 15.72 -0.02 14.12
CA ASN A 105 15.47 -0.06 12.68
C ASN A 105 14.80 -1.38 12.25
N TYR A 106 15.29 -2.52 12.75
CA TYR A 106 14.71 -3.82 12.40
C TYR A 106 13.31 -4.00 13.00
N SER A 107 13.10 -3.59 14.25
CA SER A 107 11.75 -3.57 14.83
C SER A 107 10.80 -2.71 14.01
N SER A 108 11.23 -1.50 13.64
CA SER A 108 10.47 -0.61 12.75
C SER A 108 10.12 -1.29 11.42
N ALA A 109 11.05 -2.03 10.81
CA ALA A 109 10.80 -2.79 9.59
C ALA A 109 9.69 -3.83 9.78
N VAL A 110 9.78 -4.66 10.82
CA VAL A 110 8.78 -5.69 11.11
C VAL A 110 7.40 -5.08 11.36
N LEU A 111 7.34 -3.96 12.11
CA LEU A 111 6.11 -3.24 12.40
C LEU A 111 5.44 -2.69 11.13
N ASN A 112 6.23 -2.05 10.27
CA ASN A 112 5.72 -1.51 9.02
C ASN A 112 5.24 -2.62 8.08
N LEU A 113 5.98 -3.72 7.99
CA LEU A 113 5.59 -4.88 7.20
C LEU A 113 4.26 -5.49 7.69
N ALA A 114 4.07 -5.59 9.01
CA ALA A 114 2.82 -6.02 9.61
C ALA A 114 1.67 -5.05 9.32
N SER A 115 1.90 -3.73 9.40
CA SER A 115 0.90 -2.70 9.09
C SER A 115 0.41 -2.79 7.64
N MET A 116 1.36 -2.95 6.71
CA MET A 116 1.06 -3.09 5.28
C MET A 116 0.09 -4.24 4.98
N GLU A 117 0.10 -5.32 5.76
CA GLU A 117 -0.80 -6.48 5.55
C GLU A 117 -2.27 -6.08 5.71
N ARG A 118 -2.54 -5.09 6.56
CA ARG A 118 -3.89 -4.55 6.76
C ARG A 118 -4.23 -3.46 5.76
N GLU A 119 -3.24 -2.65 5.39
CA GLU A 119 -3.42 -1.52 4.46
C GLU A 119 -3.62 -1.98 3.01
N ILE A 120 -2.98 -3.07 2.57
CA ILE A 120 -3.18 -3.65 1.23
C ILE A 120 -4.53 -4.39 1.10
N LYS A 121 -5.18 -4.68 2.23
CA LYS A 121 -6.42 -5.47 2.29
C LYS A 121 -7.76 -4.71 2.21
N PRO A 122 -7.92 -3.40 1.89
CA PRO A 122 -9.12 -2.68 2.32
C PRO A 122 -10.36 -3.15 1.55
N LEU A 123 -11.13 -4.01 2.21
CA LEU A 123 -12.48 -4.41 1.84
C LEU A 123 -13.34 -3.18 1.49
N ASN A 124 -13.09 -2.03 2.12
CA ASN A 124 -13.84 -0.80 1.88
C ASN A 124 -13.56 -0.16 0.52
N LEU A 125 -12.30 -0.10 0.08
CA LEU A 125 -11.96 0.44 -1.24
C LEU A 125 -12.50 -0.46 -2.35
N PHE A 126 -12.39 -1.78 -2.18
CA PHE A 126 -12.96 -2.74 -3.13
C PHE A 126 -14.50 -2.67 -3.19
N ASN A 127 -15.17 -2.47 -2.05
CA ASN A 127 -16.63 -2.34 -2.01
C ASN A 127 -17.11 -1.03 -2.62
N SER A 128 -16.51 0.12 -2.27
CA SER A 128 -16.91 1.41 -2.82
C SER A 128 -16.59 1.53 -4.32
N SER A 129 -15.44 1.01 -4.75
CA SER A 129 -15.06 1.01 -6.16
C SER A 129 -15.92 0.09 -7.02
N ARG A 130 -16.41 -1.03 -6.47
CA ARG A 130 -17.28 -1.96 -7.21
C ARG A 130 -18.55 -1.29 -7.74
N GLU A 131 -19.19 -0.45 -6.93
CA GLU A 131 -20.39 0.27 -7.37
C GLU A 131 -20.08 1.31 -8.44
N PHE A 132 -18.93 2.01 -8.31
CA PHE A 132 -18.47 2.95 -9.33
C PHE A 132 -18.22 2.23 -10.66
N TYR A 133 -17.39 1.19 -10.69
CA TYR A 133 -17.06 0.44 -11.90
C TYR A 133 -18.29 -0.25 -12.51
N SER A 134 -19.18 -0.83 -11.68
CA SER A 134 -20.43 -1.40 -12.19
C SER A 134 -21.33 -0.35 -12.84
N THR A 135 -21.34 0.89 -12.34
CA THR A 135 -22.11 1.98 -12.95
C THR A 135 -21.45 2.44 -14.24
N LEU A 136 -20.12 2.50 -14.24
CA LEU A 136 -19.31 2.90 -15.39
C LEU A 136 -19.58 1.96 -16.59
N ASP A 137 -19.60 0.65 -16.36
CA ASP A 137 -19.94 -0.36 -17.37
C ASP A 137 -21.39 -0.25 -17.84
N GLN A 138 -22.32 0.11 -16.95
CA GLN A 138 -23.71 0.32 -17.34
C GLN A 138 -23.87 1.52 -18.29
N VAL A 139 -23.04 2.57 -18.16
CA VAL A 139 -23.07 3.72 -19.08
C VAL A 139 -22.59 3.33 -20.47
N SER A 140 -21.58 2.45 -20.56
CA SER A 140 -20.99 1.96 -21.81
C SER A 140 -21.90 1.04 -22.63
N ASN A 141 -23.04 0.62 -22.11
CA ASN A 141 -23.96 -0.26 -22.82
C ASN A 141 -25.19 0.50 -23.35
N PRO A 142 -25.33 0.68 -24.68
CA PRO A 142 -26.45 1.42 -25.26
C PRO A 142 -27.81 0.72 -25.04
N MET A 143 -27.84 -0.58 -24.74
CA MET A 143 -29.06 -1.31 -24.39
C MET A 143 -29.70 -0.87 -23.07
N ASN A 144 -28.95 -0.14 -22.23
CA ASN A 144 -29.45 0.40 -20.96
C ASN A 144 -30.19 1.74 -21.13
N TYR A 145 -30.35 2.23 -22.35
CA TYR A 145 -31.02 3.51 -22.63
C TYR A 145 -32.43 3.27 -23.17
N ASP A 146 -33.35 4.15 -22.76
CA ASP A 146 -34.77 4.02 -23.07
C ASP A 146 -35.02 3.95 -24.58
N GLY A 147 -35.84 2.98 -24.98
CA GLY A 147 -36.20 2.76 -26.37
C GLY A 147 -35.12 2.18 -27.27
N TYR A 148 -33.86 2.02 -26.81
CA TYR A 148 -32.76 1.48 -27.61
C TYR A 148 -32.98 0.00 -27.94
N LYS A 149 -33.31 -0.82 -26.93
CA LYS A 149 -33.51 -2.27 -27.11
C LYS A 149 -34.60 -2.60 -28.13
N GLU A 150 -35.71 -1.88 -28.07
CA GLU A 150 -36.83 -2.04 -29.00
C GLU A 150 -36.45 -1.61 -30.42
N TRP A 151 -35.80 -0.43 -30.55
CA TRP A 151 -35.32 0.04 -31.84
C TRP A 151 -34.28 -0.90 -32.45
N PHE A 152 -33.34 -1.39 -31.64
CA PHE A 152 -32.29 -2.29 -32.06
C PHE A 152 -32.88 -3.60 -32.59
N GLY A 153 -33.98 -4.09 -32.00
CA GLY A 153 -34.71 -5.24 -32.55
C GLY A 153 -35.26 -4.99 -33.96
N THR A 154 -35.74 -3.79 -34.25
CA THR A 154 -36.18 -3.39 -35.60
C THR A 154 -35.01 -3.28 -36.57
N PHE A 155 -33.91 -2.68 -36.14
CA PHE A 155 -32.69 -2.59 -36.93
C PHE A 155 -32.11 -3.98 -37.25
N LYS A 156 -32.07 -4.88 -36.27
CA LYS A 156 -31.60 -6.27 -36.45
C LYS A 156 -32.42 -7.03 -37.49
N LYS A 157 -33.75 -6.87 -37.49
CA LYS A 157 -34.63 -7.47 -38.52
C LYS A 157 -34.28 -6.97 -39.92
N TYR A 158 -34.06 -5.67 -40.08
CA TYR A 158 -33.61 -5.10 -41.35
C TYR A 158 -32.28 -5.70 -41.82
N VAL A 159 -31.29 -5.80 -40.92
CA VAL A 159 -30.00 -6.43 -41.25
C VAL A 159 -30.20 -7.88 -41.70
N ASP A 160 -31.05 -8.65 -41.02
CA ASP A 160 -31.32 -10.05 -41.39
C ASP A 160 -32.07 -10.23 -42.71
N GLU A 161 -32.95 -9.30 -43.05
CA GLU A 161 -33.71 -9.29 -44.31
C GLU A 161 -32.84 -8.87 -45.50
N GLU A 162 -31.98 -7.87 -45.33
CA GLU A 162 -31.23 -7.23 -46.42
C GLU A 162 -29.80 -7.78 -46.59
N LYS A 163 -29.27 -8.57 -45.64
CA LYS A 163 -27.89 -9.12 -45.73
C LYS A 163 -27.59 -9.91 -47.00
N LYS A 164 -28.57 -10.55 -47.62
CA LYS A 164 -28.37 -11.32 -48.87
C LYS A 164 -28.02 -10.42 -50.06
N GLY A 165 -28.36 -9.14 -50.00
CA GLY A 165 -28.11 -8.16 -51.05
C GLY A 165 -26.94 -7.21 -50.77
N ASP A 166 -26.41 -7.18 -49.55
CA ASP A 166 -25.35 -6.25 -49.12
C ASP A 166 -24.29 -6.99 -48.28
N ALA A 167 -23.09 -7.15 -48.85
CA ALA A 167 -21.96 -7.81 -48.20
C ALA A 167 -21.53 -7.14 -46.88
N ARG A 168 -21.79 -5.83 -46.71
CA ARG A 168 -21.50 -5.11 -45.46
C ARG A 168 -22.51 -5.45 -44.37
N LEU A 169 -23.78 -5.58 -44.72
CA LEU A 169 -24.83 -6.02 -43.79
C LEU A 169 -24.68 -7.51 -43.43
N ASP A 170 -24.19 -8.34 -44.35
CA ASP A 170 -23.85 -9.73 -44.07
C ASP A 170 -22.69 -9.83 -43.07
N ALA A 171 -21.62 -9.04 -43.26
CA ALA A 171 -20.53 -8.96 -42.28
C ALA A 171 -21.03 -8.46 -40.91
N LEU A 172 -21.88 -7.43 -40.88
CA LEU A 172 -22.48 -6.93 -39.63
C LEU A 172 -23.37 -7.98 -38.96
N SER A 173 -24.17 -8.74 -39.71
CA SER A 173 -25.00 -9.84 -39.19
C SER A 173 -24.16 -10.91 -38.51
N HIS A 174 -23.04 -11.30 -39.12
CA HIS A 174 -22.07 -12.23 -38.52
C HIS A 174 -21.46 -11.68 -37.24
N ILE A 175 -21.05 -10.40 -37.24
CA ILE A 175 -20.53 -9.73 -36.04
C ILE A 175 -21.55 -9.77 -34.90
N LEU A 176 -22.78 -9.32 -35.15
CA LEU A 176 -23.85 -9.29 -34.13
C LEU A 176 -24.21 -10.68 -33.59
N THR A 177 -24.04 -11.72 -34.41
CA THR A 177 -24.27 -13.11 -34.02
C THR A 177 -23.14 -13.65 -33.15
N VAL A 178 -21.89 -13.30 -33.47
CA VAL A 178 -20.68 -13.77 -32.76
C VAL A 178 -20.47 -13.03 -31.44
N THR A 179 -20.74 -11.73 -31.38
CA THR A 179 -20.57 -10.95 -30.14
C THR A 179 -21.66 -11.24 -29.11
N GLY A 180 -22.72 -11.97 -29.47
CA GLY A 180 -23.99 -11.95 -28.74
C GLY A 180 -24.66 -10.58 -28.93
N ASP A 181 -26.00 -10.53 -28.79
CA ASP A 181 -26.74 -9.26 -28.72
C ASP A 181 -25.98 -8.29 -27.81
N LEU A 182 -25.88 -6.99 -28.17
CA LEU A 182 -25.03 -5.92 -27.55
C LEU A 182 -24.95 -5.88 -26.01
N THR A 183 -25.81 -6.63 -25.33
CA THR A 183 -25.88 -6.95 -23.92
C THR A 183 -24.68 -7.69 -23.31
N SER A 184 -23.78 -8.32 -24.08
CA SER A 184 -22.70 -9.19 -23.56
C SER A 184 -21.46 -8.47 -23.00
N GLY A 185 -21.45 -7.13 -22.97
CA GLY A 185 -20.39 -6.36 -22.30
C GLY A 185 -19.11 -6.16 -23.13
N THR A 186 -19.06 -6.61 -24.38
CA THR A 186 -17.93 -6.34 -25.28
C THR A 186 -17.98 -4.88 -25.76
N PRO A 187 -16.96 -4.05 -25.49
CA PRO A 187 -16.91 -2.66 -25.95
C PRO A 187 -17.03 -2.55 -27.48
N PHE A 188 -17.96 -1.71 -27.97
CA PHE A 188 -18.03 -1.34 -29.38
C PHE A 188 -17.00 -0.26 -29.67
N THR A 189 -15.74 -0.67 -29.83
CA THR A 189 -14.64 0.22 -30.19
C THR A 189 -14.00 -0.20 -31.52
N GLY A 190 -13.37 0.74 -32.20
CA GLY A 190 -12.64 0.49 -33.45
C GLY A 190 -13.51 0.03 -34.63
N MET A 191 -13.06 -1.01 -35.36
CA MET A 191 -13.67 -1.47 -36.61
C MET A 191 -15.12 -1.93 -36.46
N LEU A 192 -15.50 -2.48 -35.29
CA LEU A 192 -16.87 -2.95 -35.02
C LEU A 192 -17.87 -1.79 -34.93
N ALA A 193 -17.44 -0.67 -34.33
CA ALA A 193 -18.26 0.54 -34.26
C ALA A 193 -18.49 1.13 -35.66
N GLY A 194 -17.47 1.12 -36.53
CA GLY A 194 -17.58 1.58 -37.91
C GLY A 194 -18.62 0.82 -38.72
N SER A 195 -18.59 -0.52 -38.71
CA SER A 195 -19.59 -1.34 -39.41
C SER A 195 -21.00 -1.17 -38.86
N LEU A 196 -21.14 -0.97 -37.55
CA LEU A 196 -22.43 -0.69 -36.92
C LEU A 196 -22.98 0.68 -37.35
N PHE A 197 -22.16 1.74 -37.34
CA PHE A 197 -22.57 3.07 -37.78
C PHE A 197 -22.97 3.10 -39.25
N ASP A 198 -22.19 2.44 -40.12
CA ASP A 198 -22.52 2.32 -41.54
C ASP A 198 -23.82 1.54 -41.75
N GLY A 199 -24.03 0.45 -41.01
CA GLY A 199 -25.26 -0.33 -41.04
C GLY A 199 -26.49 0.48 -40.61
N ILE A 200 -26.38 1.23 -39.51
CA ILE A 200 -27.44 2.12 -39.03
C ILE A 200 -27.69 3.25 -40.03
N GLY A 201 -26.65 3.83 -40.63
CA GLY A 201 -26.77 4.85 -41.67
C GLY A 201 -27.49 4.32 -42.92
N SER A 202 -27.15 3.11 -43.37
CA SER A 202 -27.83 2.41 -44.46
C SER A 202 -29.31 2.19 -44.15
N PHE A 203 -29.61 1.72 -42.92
CA PHE A 203 -30.98 1.57 -42.44
C PHE A 203 -31.77 2.88 -42.51
N ILE A 204 -31.23 3.97 -41.96
CA ILE A 204 -31.86 5.30 -41.98
C ILE A 204 -32.14 5.77 -43.42
N ASN A 205 -31.19 5.57 -44.32
CA ASN A 205 -31.30 6.02 -45.71
C ASN A 205 -32.36 5.25 -46.50
N ASN A 206 -32.54 3.96 -46.20
CA ASN A 206 -33.51 3.08 -46.86
C ASN A 206 -34.95 3.23 -46.35
N LEU A 207 -35.17 3.93 -45.24
CA LEU A 207 -36.53 4.25 -44.75
C LEU A 207 -37.27 5.17 -45.71
N LYS A 208 -38.55 4.87 -46.00
CA LYS A 208 -39.36 5.66 -46.93
C LYS A 208 -39.94 6.89 -46.25
N ARG A 209 -40.49 7.82 -47.06
CA ARG A 209 -41.11 9.07 -46.59
C ARG A 209 -42.26 8.86 -45.58
N ARG A 210 -42.91 7.69 -45.62
CA ARG A 210 -43.97 7.28 -44.68
C ARG A 210 -43.46 6.81 -43.32
N ASP A 211 -42.17 6.50 -43.23
CA ASP A 211 -41.51 5.95 -42.03
C ASP A 211 -40.76 7.07 -41.27
N GLN A 212 -41.30 8.30 -41.29
CA GLN A 212 -40.64 9.49 -40.76
C GLN A 212 -40.30 9.35 -39.27
N ASP A 213 -41.23 8.88 -38.45
CA ASP A 213 -41.01 8.68 -37.01
C ASP A 213 -39.89 7.66 -36.75
N LEU A 214 -39.83 6.58 -37.52
CA LEU A 214 -38.78 5.58 -37.41
C LEU A 214 -37.43 6.15 -37.85
N ARG A 215 -37.41 7.03 -38.86
CA ARG A 215 -36.20 7.72 -39.31
C ARG A 215 -35.67 8.69 -38.25
N GLU A 216 -36.54 9.46 -37.62
CA GLU A 216 -36.19 10.34 -36.51
C GLU A 216 -35.67 9.55 -35.31
N ARG A 217 -36.40 8.50 -34.89
CA ARG A 217 -35.97 7.60 -33.81
C ARG A 217 -34.62 6.96 -34.12
N SER A 218 -34.41 6.46 -35.33
CA SER A 218 -33.14 5.85 -35.76
C SER A 218 -31.98 6.83 -35.77
N THR A 219 -32.24 8.09 -36.15
CA THR A 219 -31.24 9.16 -36.10
C THR A 219 -30.81 9.46 -34.65
N GLU A 220 -31.76 9.50 -33.71
CA GLU A 220 -31.45 9.67 -32.29
C GLU A 220 -30.70 8.46 -31.72
N MET A 221 -31.06 7.23 -32.11
CA MET A 221 -30.35 6.03 -31.68
C MET A 221 -28.94 5.94 -32.27
N LEU A 222 -28.72 6.42 -33.50
CA LEU A 222 -27.39 6.56 -34.08
C LEU A 222 -26.52 7.51 -33.23
N LYS A 223 -27.03 8.71 -32.93
CA LYS A 223 -26.32 9.69 -32.09
C LYS A 223 -25.99 9.12 -30.71
N LEU A 224 -26.96 8.48 -30.06
CA LEU A 224 -26.75 7.80 -28.77
C LEU A 224 -25.65 6.73 -28.88
N THR A 225 -25.70 5.88 -29.92
CA THR A 225 -24.69 4.83 -30.13
C THR A 225 -23.30 5.45 -30.32
N THR A 226 -23.20 6.53 -31.10
CA THR A 226 -21.95 7.25 -31.32
C THR A 226 -21.40 7.85 -30.03
N THR A 227 -22.23 8.53 -29.25
CA THR A 227 -21.82 9.09 -27.95
C THR A 227 -21.36 7.99 -26.99
N VAL A 228 -22.11 6.90 -26.85
CA VAL A 228 -21.76 5.78 -25.95
C VAL A 228 -20.48 5.09 -26.42
N ALA A 229 -20.27 4.92 -27.73
CA ALA A 229 -19.03 4.36 -28.27
C ALA A 229 -17.82 5.26 -27.99
N GLN A 230 -17.96 6.59 -28.14
CA GLN A 230 -16.87 7.52 -27.82
C GLN A 230 -16.57 7.54 -26.32
N PHE A 231 -17.61 7.55 -25.48
CA PHE A 231 -17.45 7.41 -24.02
C PHE A 231 -16.71 6.12 -23.67
N THR A 232 -17.10 5.00 -24.28
CA THR A 232 -16.48 3.70 -24.03
C THR A 232 -15.03 3.67 -24.50
N HIS A 233 -14.73 4.23 -25.67
CA HIS A 233 -13.34 4.36 -26.12
C HIS A 233 -12.48 5.17 -25.14
N ASP A 234 -12.97 6.31 -24.68
CA ASP A 234 -12.24 7.14 -23.71
C ASP A 234 -12.11 6.43 -22.34
N LYS A 235 -13.14 5.66 -21.93
CA LYS A 235 -13.14 4.82 -20.73
C LYS A 235 -12.07 3.73 -20.79
N ASP A 236 -12.00 3.00 -21.91
CA ASP A 236 -11.09 1.85 -22.07
C ASP A 236 -9.61 2.28 -21.99
N LEU A 237 -9.29 3.51 -22.43
CA LEU A 237 -7.95 4.10 -22.27
C LEU A 237 -7.57 4.29 -20.79
N ILE A 238 -8.55 4.55 -19.92
CA ILE A 238 -8.35 4.68 -18.48
C ILE A 238 -8.31 3.29 -17.82
N GLU A 239 -9.16 2.35 -18.27
CA GLU A 239 -9.20 0.98 -17.74
C GLU A 239 -7.90 0.19 -17.99
N THR A 240 -7.21 0.45 -19.10
CA THR A 240 -5.88 -0.13 -19.36
C THR A 240 -4.87 0.20 -18.24
N GLU A 241 -4.90 1.44 -17.73
CA GLU A 241 -4.05 1.82 -16.59
C GLU A 241 -4.50 1.13 -15.30
N TRP A 242 -5.82 0.98 -15.09
CA TRP A 242 -6.36 0.25 -13.94
C TRP A 242 -5.91 -1.22 -13.90
N GLU A 243 -5.90 -1.91 -15.04
CA GLU A 243 -5.38 -3.27 -15.15
C GLU A 243 -3.89 -3.35 -14.77
N SER A 244 -3.10 -2.39 -15.26
CA SER A 244 -1.67 -2.26 -14.90
C SER A 244 -1.46 -2.02 -13.40
N ILE A 245 -2.29 -1.17 -12.79
CA ILE A 245 -2.30 -0.94 -11.33
C ILE A 245 -2.64 -2.23 -10.57
N ASN A 246 -3.68 -2.96 -10.99
CA ASN A 246 -4.07 -4.21 -10.35
C ASN A 246 -2.95 -5.27 -10.41
N LYS A 247 -2.27 -5.37 -11.56
CA LYS A 247 -1.11 -6.24 -11.68
C LYS A 247 0.00 -5.84 -10.70
N SER A 248 0.29 -4.54 -10.59
CA SER A 248 1.30 -4.00 -9.67
C SER A 248 0.93 -4.27 -8.20
N LEU A 249 -0.35 -4.17 -7.83
CA LEU A 249 -0.86 -4.51 -6.49
C LEU A 249 -0.70 -5.99 -6.17
N ASN A 250 -1.00 -6.87 -7.13
CA ASN A 250 -0.82 -8.31 -6.95
C ASN A 250 0.65 -8.68 -6.76
N GLU A 251 1.54 -8.13 -7.59
CA GLU A 251 2.99 -8.31 -7.44
C GLU A 251 3.50 -7.78 -6.08
N LEU A 252 3.03 -6.61 -5.65
CA LEU A 252 3.36 -6.07 -4.32
C LEU A 252 2.92 -7.01 -3.20
N LYS A 253 1.71 -7.56 -3.28
CA LYS A 253 1.17 -8.49 -2.30
C LYS A 253 1.98 -9.79 -2.24
N GLU A 254 2.42 -10.31 -3.38
CA GLU A 254 3.31 -11.48 -3.43
C GLU A 254 4.66 -11.20 -2.76
N LEU A 255 5.29 -10.06 -3.07
CA LEU A 255 6.56 -9.65 -2.47
C LEU A 255 6.42 -9.41 -0.96
N GLN A 256 5.32 -8.79 -0.54
CA GLN A 256 5.00 -8.62 0.87
C GLN A 256 4.85 -9.96 1.58
N ASN A 257 4.07 -10.90 1.04
CA ASN A 257 3.88 -12.22 1.64
C ASN A 257 5.22 -12.95 1.79
N LYS A 258 6.11 -12.83 0.79
CA LYS A 258 7.47 -13.36 0.87
C LYS A 258 8.25 -12.70 2.02
N ALA A 259 8.23 -11.37 2.12
CA ALA A 259 8.91 -10.65 3.19
C ALA A 259 8.34 -10.97 4.57
N LEU A 260 7.01 -11.13 4.70
CA LEU A 260 6.34 -11.55 5.95
C LEU A 260 6.81 -12.92 6.38
N LYS A 261 6.85 -13.88 5.46
CA LYS A 261 7.34 -15.24 5.75
C LYS A 261 8.81 -15.22 6.18
N GLU A 262 9.66 -14.48 5.47
CA GLU A 262 11.08 -14.39 5.80
C GLU A 262 11.28 -13.77 7.20
N ASN A 263 10.69 -12.61 7.45
CA ASN A 263 10.87 -11.92 8.72
C ASN A 263 10.19 -12.67 9.86
N LEU A 264 8.90 -12.94 9.76
CA LEU A 264 8.15 -13.53 10.87
C LEU A 264 8.54 -14.98 11.11
N THR A 265 8.58 -15.83 10.08
CA THR A 265 8.78 -17.27 10.27
C THR A 265 10.24 -17.69 10.31
N VAL A 266 11.08 -17.15 9.41
CA VAL A 266 12.50 -17.58 9.33
C VAL A 266 13.34 -16.87 10.39
N MET A 267 13.24 -15.55 10.50
CA MET A 267 14.09 -14.78 11.40
C MET A 267 13.56 -14.69 12.84
N LEU A 268 12.25 -14.43 13.00
CA LEU A 268 11.63 -14.28 14.31
C LEU A 268 11.03 -15.57 14.89
N GLU A 269 10.93 -16.64 14.09
CA GLU A 269 10.37 -17.93 14.48
C GLU A 269 8.89 -17.86 14.94
N ILE A 270 8.13 -16.92 14.38
CA ILE A 270 6.69 -16.70 14.61
C ILE A 270 5.87 -17.43 13.55
N ASP A 271 4.85 -18.17 14.00
CA ASP A 271 3.89 -18.83 13.12
C ASP A 271 2.94 -17.81 12.46
N LEU A 272 2.80 -17.88 11.13
CA LEU A 272 1.94 -16.95 10.38
C LEU A 272 0.45 -17.05 10.78
N LYS A 273 -0.05 -18.21 11.17
CA LYS A 273 -1.43 -18.38 11.65
C LYS A 273 -1.61 -17.73 13.02
N GLU A 274 -0.59 -17.77 13.87
CA GLU A 274 -0.61 -17.05 15.15
C GLU A 274 -0.64 -15.53 14.90
N PHE A 275 0.21 -15.05 13.99
CA PHE A 275 0.21 -13.66 13.56
C PHE A 275 -1.14 -13.23 12.99
N GLU A 276 -1.74 -14.04 12.11
CA GLU A 276 -3.06 -13.75 11.57
C GLU A 276 -4.13 -13.68 12.66
N LYS A 277 -4.16 -14.66 13.57
CA LYS A 277 -5.15 -14.71 14.64
C LYS A 277 -5.04 -13.53 15.60
N ASN A 278 -3.81 -13.18 16.02
CA ASN A 278 -3.57 -12.23 17.10
C ASN A 278 -3.40 -10.78 16.60
N PHE A 279 -3.19 -10.57 15.30
CA PHE A 279 -3.05 -9.24 14.72
C PHE A 279 -4.06 -8.91 13.63
N THR A 280 -4.05 -9.64 12.50
CA THR A 280 -4.84 -9.23 11.32
C THR A 280 -6.33 -9.54 11.50
N GLY A 281 -6.67 -10.65 12.16
CA GLY A 281 -8.03 -11.06 12.50
C GLY A 281 -8.51 -10.57 13.87
N GLU A 282 -7.63 -9.98 14.69
CA GLU A 282 -8.02 -9.45 15.99
C GLU A 282 -8.71 -8.08 15.84
N THR A 283 -9.87 -7.95 16.50
CA THR A 283 -10.70 -6.74 16.43
C THR A 283 -10.35 -5.75 17.55
N ASP A 284 -9.91 -6.25 18.71
CA ASP A 284 -9.54 -5.46 19.87
C ASP A 284 -8.20 -4.73 19.62
N ALA A 285 -8.26 -3.39 19.58
CA ALA A 285 -7.09 -2.56 19.35
C ALA A 285 -5.99 -2.76 20.40
N LYS A 286 -6.33 -2.93 21.69
CA LYS A 286 -5.35 -3.07 22.77
C LYS A 286 -4.60 -4.39 22.65
N LYS A 287 -5.31 -5.48 22.36
CA LYS A 287 -4.68 -6.80 22.16
C LYS A 287 -3.71 -6.78 20.98
N ARG A 288 -4.10 -6.13 19.88
CA ARG A 288 -3.21 -5.94 18.73
C ARG A 288 -1.97 -5.14 19.08
N THR A 289 -2.13 -4.01 19.79
CA THR A 289 -1.00 -3.19 20.23
C THR A 289 -0.05 -4.01 21.08
N GLN A 290 -0.56 -4.79 22.03
CA GLN A 290 0.27 -5.63 22.87
C GLN A 290 1.03 -6.69 22.04
N TYR A 291 0.34 -7.41 21.16
CA TYR A 291 0.96 -8.43 20.33
C TYR A 291 2.07 -7.86 19.43
N ILE A 292 1.82 -6.68 18.84
CA ILE A 292 2.82 -5.98 18.02
C ILE A 292 4.02 -5.49 18.82
N LEU A 293 3.80 -5.03 20.06
CA LEU A 293 4.90 -4.71 20.99
C LEU A 293 5.72 -5.96 21.33
N ASP A 294 5.07 -7.11 21.50
CA ASP A 294 5.76 -8.36 21.80
C ASP A 294 6.61 -8.81 20.60
N ILE A 295 6.09 -8.73 19.37
CA ILE A 295 6.85 -8.97 18.14
C ILE A 295 8.05 -8.02 18.03
N SER A 296 7.86 -6.74 18.33
CA SER A 296 8.95 -5.76 18.32
C SER A 296 10.07 -6.19 19.27
N LYS A 297 9.74 -6.61 20.50
CA LYS A 297 10.75 -7.08 21.47
C LYS A 297 11.45 -8.36 21.00
N ILE A 298 10.74 -9.28 20.35
CA ILE A 298 11.36 -10.47 19.75
C ILE A 298 12.37 -10.05 18.68
N ALA A 299 12.02 -9.09 17.82
CA ALA A 299 12.92 -8.56 16.81
C ALA A 299 14.18 -7.90 17.42
N GLU A 300 14.02 -7.10 18.49
CA GLU A 300 15.17 -6.53 19.19
C GLU A 300 16.09 -7.60 19.80
N ASN A 301 15.52 -8.66 20.37
CA ASN A 301 16.28 -9.75 20.99
C ASN A 301 17.06 -10.55 19.94
N LYS A 302 16.46 -10.79 18.76
CA LYS A 302 17.15 -11.49 17.66
C LYS A 302 18.40 -10.75 17.17
N ILE A 303 18.40 -9.42 17.17
CA ILE A 303 19.61 -8.62 16.89
C ILE A 303 20.73 -8.91 17.90
N VAL A 304 20.40 -9.01 19.19
CA VAL A 304 21.39 -9.31 20.24
C VAL A 304 21.91 -10.73 20.11
N GLU A 305 21.01 -11.69 19.88
CA GLU A 305 21.36 -13.09 19.69
C GLU A 305 22.27 -13.28 18.48
N GLU A 306 21.98 -12.63 17.35
CA GLU A 306 22.80 -12.78 16.15
C GLU A 306 24.17 -12.12 16.32
N LYS A 307 24.25 -10.93 16.94
CA LYS A 307 25.56 -10.32 17.26
C LYS A 307 26.41 -11.23 18.15
N ALA A 308 25.79 -11.94 19.11
CA ALA A 308 26.52 -12.86 19.99
C ALA A 308 27.01 -14.12 19.25
N LYS A 309 26.25 -14.60 18.26
CA LYS A 309 26.59 -15.81 17.47
C LYS A 309 27.55 -15.52 16.33
N ASN A 310 27.40 -14.38 15.66
CA ASN A 310 28.11 -14.00 14.44
C ASN A 310 28.59 -12.53 14.50
N PRO A 311 29.56 -12.21 15.38
CA PRO A 311 29.92 -10.82 15.69
C PRO A 311 30.45 -10.01 14.49
N GLU A 312 31.00 -10.68 13.47
CA GLU A 312 31.56 -10.01 12.29
C GLU A 312 30.50 -9.70 11.21
N ASN A 313 29.50 -10.57 11.01
CA ASN A 313 28.57 -10.49 9.87
C ASN A 313 27.09 -10.42 10.24
N TRP A 314 26.74 -10.25 11.53
CA TRP A 314 25.35 -10.24 12.01
C TRP A 314 24.45 -9.16 11.38
N LYS A 315 24.99 -8.12 10.74
CA LYS A 315 24.22 -6.98 10.23
C LYS A 315 23.52 -7.25 8.90
N GLN A 316 24.14 -8.07 8.03
CA GLN A 316 23.82 -8.10 6.60
C GLN A 316 22.37 -8.53 6.35
N ASP A 317 21.95 -9.66 6.91
CA ASP A 317 20.62 -10.22 6.65
C ASP A 317 19.51 -9.27 7.13
N TYR A 318 19.67 -8.66 8.30
CA TYR A 318 18.72 -7.68 8.82
C TYR A 318 18.72 -6.40 7.98
N HIS A 319 19.88 -5.95 7.49
CA HIS A 319 19.97 -4.81 6.60
C HIS A 319 19.24 -5.04 5.28
N ASP A 320 19.41 -6.22 4.69
CA ASP A 320 18.73 -6.60 3.45
C ASP A 320 17.21 -6.67 3.65
N GLN A 321 16.73 -7.19 4.79
CA GLN A 321 15.31 -7.16 5.12
C GLN A 321 14.78 -5.74 5.35
N MET A 322 15.54 -4.89 6.03
CA MET A 322 15.16 -3.49 6.23
C MET A 322 14.99 -2.78 4.88
N ILE A 323 15.95 -2.93 3.96
CA ILE A 323 15.86 -2.39 2.59
C ILE A 323 14.64 -2.96 1.86
N ALA A 324 14.40 -4.27 1.96
CA ALA A 324 13.25 -4.90 1.30
C ALA A 324 11.92 -4.29 1.77
N VAL A 325 11.74 -4.10 3.08
CA VAL A 325 10.53 -3.48 3.64
C VAL A 325 10.39 -2.02 3.21
N GLN A 326 11.47 -1.24 3.23
CA GLN A 326 11.44 0.15 2.79
C GLN A 326 11.02 0.25 1.32
N ASN A 327 11.59 -0.60 0.46
CA ASN A 327 11.23 -0.68 -0.95
C ASN A 327 9.76 -1.08 -1.16
N LEU A 328 9.23 -2.01 -0.36
CA LEU A 328 7.82 -2.37 -0.39
C LEU A 328 6.93 -1.16 -0.07
N LYS A 329 7.27 -0.40 0.97
CA LYS A 329 6.49 0.77 1.40
C LYS A 329 6.53 1.91 0.36
N ILE A 330 7.69 2.14 -0.27
CA ILE A 330 7.82 3.08 -1.39
C ILE A 330 6.94 2.64 -2.56
N ARG A 331 7.02 1.36 -2.97
CA ARG A 331 6.20 0.80 -4.07
C ARG A 331 4.71 0.94 -3.77
N PHE A 332 4.29 0.66 -2.55
CA PHE A 332 2.91 0.87 -2.12
C PHE A 332 2.50 2.33 -2.27
N GLY A 333 3.31 3.27 -1.75
CA GLY A 333 3.10 4.71 -1.95
C GLY A 333 2.97 5.11 -3.43
N THR A 334 3.85 4.62 -4.30
CA THR A 334 3.77 4.86 -5.76
C THR A 334 2.48 4.31 -6.37
N ILE A 335 2.05 3.11 -5.97
CA ILE A 335 0.79 2.53 -6.45
C ILE A 335 -0.40 3.37 -5.96
N THR A 336 -0.41 3.80 -4.71
CA THR A 336 -1.49 4.65 -4.19
C THR A 336 -1.57 5.98 -4.94
N PHE A 337 -0.44 6.57 -5.32
CA PHE A 337 -0.39 7.75 -6.16
C PHE A 337 -0.97 7.50 -7.56
N ARG A 338 -0.58 6.40 -8.21
CA ARG A 338 -1.13 6.00 -9.52
C ARG A 338 -2.65 5.78 -9.47
N ILE A 339 -3.17 5.19 -8.39
CA ILE A 339 -4.63 5.03 -8.19
C ILE A 339 -5.30 6.40 -8.16
N LEU A 340 -4.76 7.34 -7.38
CA LEU A 340 -5.31 8.70 -7.28
C LEU A 340 -5.30 9.43 -8.63
N GLU A 341 -4.19 9.33 -9.38
CA GLU A 341 -4.12 9.86 -10.74
C GLU A 341 -5.16 9.23 -11.66
N ASN A 342 -5.39 7.91 -11.54
CA ASN A 342 -6.37 7.21 -12.34
C ASN A 342 -7.81 7.64 -12.00
N LEU A 343 -8.12 7.87 -10.72
CA LEU A 343 -9.40 8.46 -10.29
C LEU A 343 -9.60 9.86 -10.88
N ASN A 344 -8.55 10.68 -10.97
CA ASN A 344 -8.61 11.99 -11.64
C ASN A 344 -8.87 11.88 -13.15
N LYS A 345 -8.39 10.83 -13.82
CA LYS A 345 -8.73 10.59 -15.23
C LYS A 345 -10.23 10.30 -15.40
N TYR A 346 -10.83 9.52 -14.49
CA TYR A 346 -12.28 9.31 -14.49
C TYR A 346 -13.07 10.59 -14.23
N GLU A 347 -12.59 11.47 -13.35
CA GLU A 347 -13.16 12.80 -13.13
C GLU A 347 -13.21 13.60 -14.45
N HIS A 348 -12.12 13.61 -15.22
CA HIS A 348 -12.06 14.29 -16.51
C HIS A 348 -12.96 13.66 -17.56
N LEU A 349 -13.08 12.32 -17.56
CA LEU A 349 -14.04 11.62 -18.41
C LEU A 349 -15.47 12.08 -18.09
N ILE A 350 -15.86 12.09 -16.82
CA ILE A 350 -17.20 12.51 -16.38
C ILE A 350 -17.48 13.96 -16.79
N GLU A 351 -16.52 14.85 -16.54
CA GLU A 351 -16.62 16.27 -16.89
C GLU A 351 -16.82 16.49 -18.40
N LYS A 352 -16.13 15.71 -19.25
CA LYS A 352 -16.27 15.77 -20.71
C LYS A 352 -17.69 15.47 -21.19
N TYR A 353 -18.40 14.56 -20.53
CA TYR A 353 -19.73 14.09 -20.95
C TYR A 353 -20.89 14.62 -20.11
N LYS A 354 -20.63 15.47 -19.10
CA LYS A 354 -21.67 15.91 -18.14
C LYS A 354 -22.82 16.68 -18.79
N GLU A 355 -22.54 17.41 -19.88
CA GLU A 355 -23.53 18.18 -20.64
C GLU A 355 -24.10 17.40 -21.84
N ASP A 356 -23.65 16.16 -22.06
CA ASP A 356 -24.16 15.34 -23.15
C ASP A 356 -25.64 15.01 -22.93
N LYS A 357 -26.45 15.24 -23.97
CA LYS A 357 -27.92 15.07 -23.94
C LYS A 357 -28.34 13.69 -23.43
N TYR A 358 -27.58 12.65 -23.75
CA TYR A 358 -27.89 11.26 -23.45
C TYR A 358 -27.23 10.78 -22.16
N LEU A 359 -26.03 11.28 -21.84
CA LEU A 359 -25.23 10.79 -20.72
C LEU A 359 -25.35 11.61 -19.43
N LYS A 360 -25.84 12.85 -19.48
CA LYS A 360 -25.83 13.81 -18.35
C LYS A 360 -26.26 13.23 -16.99
N ASP A 361 -27.37 12.49 -16.95
CA ASP A 361 -27.94 11.99 -15.69
C ASP A 361 -27.08 10.84 -15.13
N ARG A 362 -26.50 10.04 -16.02
CA ARG A 362 -25.56 8.97 -15.67
C ARG A 362 -24.20 9.54 -15.24
N MET A 363 -23.74 10.64 -15.86
CA MET A 363 -22.53 11.35 -15.44
C MET A 363 -22.67 11.92 -14.03
N ALA A 364 -23.84 12.49 -13.70
CA ALA A 364 -24.13 12.96 -12.34
C ALA A 364 -24.07 11.81 -11.32
N GLN A 365 -24.61 10.63 -11.65
CA GLN A 365 -24.52 9.45 -10.79
C GLN A 365 -23.08 8.93 -10.64
N LEU A 366 -22.34 8.86 -11.74
CA LEU A 366 -20.92 8.47 -11.72
C LEU A 366 -20.09 9.43 -10.88
N LYS A 367 -20.35 10.73 -10.96
CA LYS A 367 -19.66 11.75 -10.16
C LYS A 367 -19.82 11.48 -8.66
N LEU A 368 -21.05 11.28 -8.21
CA LEU A 368 -21.34 10.96 -6.80
C LEU A 368 -20.59 9.71 -6.33
N LYS A 369 -20.56 8.66 -7.16
CA LYS A 369 -19.86 7.41 -6.82
C LYS A 369 -18.35 7.56 -6.84
N LEU A 370 -17.80 8.31 -7.80
CA LEU A 370 -16.38 8.62 -7.88
C LEU A 370 -15.94 9.42 -6.64
N ASP A 371 -16.73 10.41 -6.22
CA ASP A 371 -16.45 11.18 -5.01
C ASP A 371 -16.42 10.31 -3.75
N LEU A 372 -17.33 9.35 -3.63
CA LEU A 372 -17.31 8.39 -2.52
C LEU A 372 -16.04 7.53 -2.53
N VAL A 373 -15.65 7.01 -3.69
CA VAL A 373 -14.41 6.22 -3.84
C VAL A 373 -13.19 7.07 -3.52
N ARG A 374 -13.11 8.27 -4.09
CA ARG A 374 -11.99 9.20 -3.90
C ARG A 374 -11.86 9.64 -2.46
N ASN A 375 -12.94 10.11 -1.83
CA ASN A 375 -12.93 10.52 -0.43
C ASN A 375 -12.55 9.35 0.48
N SER A 376 -13.09 8.15 0.22
CA SER A 376 -12.69 6.95 0.97
C SER A 376 -11.20 6.64 0.78
N PHE A 377 -10.67 6.80 -0.43
CA PHE A 377 -9.27 6.54 -0.75
C PHE A 377 -8.35 7.56 -0.07
N GLU A 378 -8.58 8.86 -0.26
CA GLU A 378 -7.77 9.95 0.30
C GLU A 378 -7.80 9.97 1.84
N ASN A 379 -8.93 9.60 2.46
CA ASN A 379 -9.02 9.45 3.92
C ASN A 379 -8.29 8.21 4.46
N THR A 380 -8.12 7.17 3.64
CA THR A 380 -7.47 5.92 4.06
C THR A 380 -5.98 5.94 3.73
N PHE A 381 -5.61 6.59 2.64
CA PHE A 381 -4.26 6.56 2.08
C PHE A 381 -3.79 7.97 1.79
N ASN A 382 -2.65 8.34 2.39
CA ASN A 382 -1.91 9.55 2.03
C ASN A 382 -0.61 9.17 1.31
N PRO A 383 -0.57 9.18 -0.04
CA PRO A 383 0.58 8.72 -0.81
C PRO A 383 1.89 9.46 -0.47
N GLN A 384 1.80 10.76 -0.16
CA GLN A 384 2.97 11.58 0.16
C GLN A 384 3.55 11.21 1.52
N GLU A 385 2.70 10.94 2.50
CA GLU A 385 3.14 10.47 3.82
C GLU A 385 3.80 9.08 3.73
N TYR A 386 3.28 8.18 2.90
CA TYR A 386 3.93 6.88 2.68
C TYR A 386 5.36 7.00 2.15
N ILE A 387 5.56 7.82 1.13
CA ILE A 387 6.89 8.01 0.51
C ILE A 387 7.83 8.69 1.50
N LYS A 388 7.37 9.77 2.16
CA LYS A 388 8.17 10.49 3.16
C LYS A 388 8.54 9.58 4.33
N ALA A 389 7.56 8.91 4.93
CA ALA A 389 7.78 8.00 6.05
C ALA A 389 8.66 6.81 5.68
N SER A 390 8.71 6.41 4.41
CA SER A 390 9.65 5.37 3.94
C SER A 390 11.08 5.89 3.87
N ASN A 391 11.29 7.12 3.41
CA ASN A 391 12.62 7.73 3.33
C ASN A 391 13.19 8.05 4.73
N GLU A 392 12.33 8.36 5.69
CA GLU A 392 12.69 8.67 7.08
C GLU A 392 12.57 7.45 8.02
N MET A 393 12.34 6.26 7.45
CA MET A 393 11.98 5.05 8.20
C MET A 393 13.08 4.54 9.13
N TYR A 394 14.34 4.70 8.70
CA TYR A 394 15.50 4.19 9.40
C TYR A 394 16.42 5.30 9.84
N VAL A 395 17.00 5.09 11.01
CA VAL A 395 18.03 5.93 11.58
C VAL A 395 19.32 5.65 10.83
N VAL A 396 19.94 6.71 10.32
CA VAL A 396 21.27 6.68 9.72
C VAL A 396 22.27 7.07 10.80
N GLU A 397 23.40 6.35 10.85
CA GLU A 397 24.53 6.62 11.77
C GLU A 397 25.21 7.96 11.48
#